data_AF-W2LTF7-F1
#
_entry.id   AF-W2LTF7-F1
#
_cell.length_a   1.000
_cell.length_b   1.000
_cell.length_c   1.000
_cell.angle_alpha   90.00
_cell.angle_beta   90.00
_cell.angle_gamma   90.00
#
_symmetry.space_group_name_H-M   'P 1'
#
loop_
_entity.id
_entity.type
_entity.pdbx_description
1 polymer ?
#
loop_
_entity_poly.entity_id
_entity_poly.type
_entity_poly.pdbx_seq_one_letter_code
_entity_poly.pdbx_strand_id
1 'polypeptide(L)'
;MLDGLDMPNRNMQKRLSDIRYLMSSVEAEARRIGMWRARQNVEEAVKTFSARASVVTVPHLTAKNRKRRQGQLSLMRRHQK
;
A
#
# COMPACT_ATOMS: atom_id res chain seq x y z
N MET A 1 9.84 -14.50 7.98
CA MET A 1 9.53 -13.28 7.18
C MET A 1 10.43 -12.18 7.71
N LEU A 2 11.07 -11.40 6.84
CA LEU A 2 11.98 -10.32 7.24
C LEU A 2 11.18 -9.26 8.00
N ASP A 3 11.48 -8.98 9.28
CA ASP A 3 10.67 -8.09 10.09
C ASP A 3 11.00 -6.62 9.85
N GLY A 4 10.02 -5.73 10.08
CA GLY A 4 10.23 -4.30 9.89
C GLY A 4 11.37 -3.76 10.75
N LEU A 5 11.61 -4.35 11.91
CA LEU A 5 12.69 -3.97 12.81
C LEU A 5 14.08 -4.34 12.25
N ASP A 6 14.16 -5.32 11.35
CA ASP A 6 15.41 -5.75 10.71
C ASP A 6 15.88 -4.78 9.61
N MET A 7 15.03 -3.83 9.21
CA MET A 7 15.37 -2.86 8.17
C MET A 7 16.19 -1.70 8.75
N PRO A 8 17.33 -1.34 8.13
CA PRO A 8 18.30 -0.41 8.68
C PRO A 8 17.83 1.06 8.72
N ASN A 9 16.74 1.40 8.03
CA ASN A 9 16.16 2.74 8.10
C ASN A 9 14.65 2.75 7.85
N ARG A 10 14.01 3.84 8.27
CA ARG A 10 12.55 4.05 8.19
C ARG A 10 12.00 4.02 6.75
N ASN A 11 12.79 4.43 5.75
CA ASN A 11 12.36 4.37 4.36
C ASN A 11 12.23 2.92 3.87
N MET A 12 13.19 2.06 4.22
CA MET A 12 13.15 0.63 3.88
C MET A 12 12.01 -0.09 4.63
N GLN A 13 11.78 0.28 5.89
CA GLN A 13 10.61 -0.19 6.66
C GLN A 13 9.29 0.17 5.97
N LYS A 14 9.16 1.41 5.52
CA LYS A 14 7.97 1.88 4.80
C LYS A 14 7.79 1.12 3.48
N ARG A 15 8.86 1.00 2.68
CA ARG A 15 8.81 0.23 1.42
C ARG A 15 8.41 -1.23 1.65
N LEU A 16 8.93 -1.88 2.69
CA LEU A 16 8.54 -3.24 3.05
C LEU A 16 7.05 -3.30 3.44
N SER A 17 6.59 -2.34 4.23
CA SER A 17 5.19 -2.25 4.64
C SER A 17 4.26 -2.04 3.44
N ASP A 18 4.64 -1.18 2.50
CA ASP A 18 3.90 -0.95 1.25
C ASP A 18 3.84 -2.24 0.42
N ILE A 19 4.96 -2.96 0.26
CA ILE A 19 4.99 -4.25 -0.45
C ILE A 19 4.08 -5.28 0.22
N ARG A 20 4.15 -5.41 1.56
CA ARG A 20 3.29 -6.34 2.31
C ARG A 20 1.81 -6.01 2.11
N TYR A 21 1.45 -4.73 2.17
CA TYR A 21 0.09 -4.28 1.92
C TYR A 21 -0.40 -4.67 0.52
N LEU A 22 0.42 -4.42 -0.51
CA LEU A 22 0.09 -4.77 -1.89
C LEU A 22 -0.14 -6.28 -2.04
N MET A 23 0.77 -7.10 -1.49
CA MET A 23 0.66 -8.55 -1.53
C MET A 23 -0.59 -9.04 -0.80
N SER A 24 -0.82 -8.60 0.44
CA SER A 24 -2.00 -9.00 1.21
C SER A 24 -3.31 -8.60 0.53
N SER A 25 -3.34 -7.47 -0.18
CA SER A 25 -4.52 -7.02 -0.93
C SER A 25 -4.82 -7.96 -2.11
N VAL A 26 -3.78 -8.38 -2.84
CA VAL A 26 -3.92 -9.34 -3.95
C VAL A 26 -4.35 -10.71 -3.43
N GLU A 27 -3.76 -11.19 -2.33
CA GLU A 27 -4.13 -12.48 -1.71
C GLU A 27 -5.57 -12.47 -1.22
N ALA A 28 -6.01 -11.39 -0.56
CA ALA A 28 -7.38 -11.25 -0.07
C ALA A 28 -8.39 -11.30 -1.22
N GLU A 29 -8.11 -10.59 -2.32
CA GLU A 29 -8.97 -10.63 -3.50
C GLU A 29 -8.98 -12.02 -4.14
N ALA A 30 -7.83 -12.67 -4.30
CA ALA A 30 -7.72 -14.01 -4.85
C ALA A 30 -8.52 -15.04 -4.03
N ARG A 31 -8.53 -14.91 -2.70
CA ARG A 31 -9.37 -15.73 -1.81
C ARG A 31 -10.85 -15.43 -2.01
N ARG A 32 -11.24 -14.15 -2.08
CA ARG A 32 -12.64 -13.72 -2.24
C ARG A 32 -13.31 -14.33 -3.47
N ILE A 33 -12.56 -14.47 -4.56
CA ILE A 33 -13.05 -15.00 -5.84
C ILE A 33 -12.79 -16.51 -6.03
N GLY A 34 -12.26 -17.19 -5.02
CA GLY A 34 -11.98 -18.63 -5.07
C GLY A 34 -10.80 -19.03 -5.97
N MET A 35 -9.94 -18.09 -6.36
CA MET A 35 -8.73 -18.38 -7.16
C MET A 35 -7.51 -18.76 -6.30
N TRP A 36 -7.61 -18.64 -4.98
CA TRP A 36 -6.54 -19.02 -4.05
C TRP A 36 -6.54 -20.52 -3.76
N ARG A 37 -5.42 -21.21 -4.02
CA ARG A 37 -5.22 -22.63 -3.68
C ARG A 37 -4.14 -22.78 -2.61
N ALA A 38 -4.31 -23.73 -1.69
CA ALA A 38 -3.40 -23.93 -0.56
C ALA A 38 -2.00 -24.46 -0.96
N ARG A 39 -1.84 -25.02 -2.17
CA ARG A 39 -0.58 -25.57 -2.70
C ARG A 39 -0.39 -25.14 -4.15
N GLN A 40 -0.22 -23.84 -4.37
CA GLN A 40 0.08 -23.32 -5.72
C GLN A 40 1.53 -23.58 -6.08
N ASN A 41 1.77 -23.99 -7.33
CA ASN A 41 3.11 -23.91 -7.91
C ASN A 41 3.44 -22.45 -8.28
N VAL A 42 4.70 -22.17 -8.62
CA VAL A 42 5.15 -20.80 -8.93
C VAL A 42 4.36 -20.20 -10.11
N GLU A 43 4.05 -21.00 -11.13
CA GLU A 43 3.32 -20.55 -12.32
C GLU A 43 1.87 -20.17 -11.99
N GLU A 44 1.18 -20.97 -11.17
CA GLU A 44 -0.18 -20.71 -10.69
C GLU A 44 -0.22 -19.44 -9.82
N ALA A 45 0.79 -19.22 -8.99
CA ALA A 45 0.92 -18.02 -8.18
C ALA A 45 1.12 -16.78 -9.06
N VAL A 46 2.02 -16.86 -10.06
CA VAL A 46 2.24 -15.78 -11.04
C VAL A 46 0.98 -15.50 -11.84
N LYS A 47 0.26 -16.53 -12.28
CA LYS A 47 -1.01 -16.39 -13.00
C LYS A 47 -2.07 -15.69 -12.14
N THR A 48 -2.19 -16.07 -10.87
CA THR A 48 -3.13 -15.46 -9.92
C THR A 48 -2.79 -14.00 -9.67
N PHE A 49 -1.50 -13.69 -9.47
CA PHE A 49 -1.03 -12.33 -9.27
C PHE A 49 -1.29 -11.45 -10.50
N SER A 50 -0.89 -11.89 -11.69
CA SER A 50 -1.09 -11.14 -12.94
C SER A 50 -2.57 -10.86 -13.21
N ALA A 51 -3.46 -11.82 -12.91
CA ALA A 51 -4.90 -11.63 -13.04
C ALA A 51 -5.49 -10.62 -12.04
N ARG A 52 -4.78 -10.30 -10.95
CA ARG A 52 -5.26 -9.44 -9.85
C ARG A 52 -4.41 -8.19 -9.60
N ALA A 53 -3.38 -7.95 -10.41
CA ALA A 53 -2.55 -6.76 -10.34
C ALA A 53 -3.37 -5.45 -10.51
N SER A 54 -4.53 -5.52 -11.17
CA SER A 54 -5.46 -4.40 -11.32
C SER A 54 -5.99 -3.84 -9.99
N VAL A 55 -6.10 -4.68 -8.94
CA VAL A 55 -6.59 -4.29 -7.59
C VAL A 55 -5.70 -3.23 -6.95
N VAL A 56 -4.41 -3.30 -7.26
CA VAL A 56 -3.38 -2.43 -6.68
C VAL A 56 -2.87 -1.39 -7.69
N THR A 57 -3.52 -1.28 -8.84
CA THR A 57 -3.12 -0.32 -9.87
C THR A 57 -3.40 1.10 -9.38
N VAL A 58 -2.32 1.87 -9.23
CA VAL A 58 -2.40 3.29 -8.89
C VAL A 58 -2.80 4.05 -10.15
N PRO A 59 -3.83 4.91 -10.11
CA PRO A 59 -4.19 5.75 -11.24
C PRO A 59 -3.00 6.57 -11.74
N HIS A 60 -2.75 6.56 -13.05
CA HIS A 60 -1.71 7.39 -13.68
C HIS A 60 -1.90 8.88 -13.40
N LEU A 61 -3.15 9.29 -13.23
CA LEU A 61 -3.53 10.64 -12.81
C LEU A 61 -3.98 10.59 -11.37
N THR A 62 -3.08 10.91 -10.45
CA THR A 62 -3.48 11.33 -9.12
C THR A 62 -3.92 12.77 -9.21
N ALA A 63 -5.20 13.06 -8.96
CA ALA A 63 -5.65 14.43 -8.76
C ALA A 63 -4.71 15.08 -7.73
N LYS A 64 -4.18 16.28 -8.01
CA LYS A 64 -3.32 17.04 -7.10
C LYS A 64 -4.11 17.50 -5.87
N ASN A 65 -4.61 16.58 -5.06
CA ASN A 65 -5.20 16.88 -3.79
C ASN A 65 -4.07 17.05 -2.79
N ARG A 66 -3.48 18.25 -2.80
CA ARG A 66 -2.63 18.72 -1.73
C ARG A 66 -3.49 18.74 -0.47
N LYS A 67 -3.33 17.74 0.40
CA LYS A 67 -3.83 17.81 1.78
C LYS A 67 -3.14 18.99 2.47
N ARG A 68 -3.71 20.19 2.33
CA ARG A 68 -3.39 21.30 3.21
C ARG A 68 -3.90 20.92 4.58
N ARG A 69 -3.02 20.86 5.58
CA ARG A 69 -3.41 20.82 6.99
C ARG A 69 -4.13 22.13 7.31
N GLN A 70 -5.43 22.20 7.05
CA GLN A 70 -6.28 23.25 7.59
C GLN A 70 -6.39 22.99 9.09
N GLY A 71 -5.66 23.78 9.89
CA GLY A 71 -5.59 23.61 11.34
C GLY A 71 -4.32 24.17 11.98
N GLN A 72 -3.23 24.40 11.22
CA GLN A 72 -2.01 25.03 11.75
C GLN A 72 -1.92 26.55 11.51
N LEU A 73 -2.85 27.13 10.74
CA LEU A 73 -2.86 28.57 10.43
C LEU A 73 -3.79 29.41 11.32
N SER A 74 -4.58 28.79 12.22
CA SER A 74 -5.49 29.52 13.11
C SER A 74 -4.82 30.05 14.39
N LEU A 75 -3.59 29.64 14.71
CA LEU A 75 -2.90 30.09 15.93
C LEU A 75 -1.96 31.29 15.73
N MET A 76 -1.60 31.64 14.49
CA MET A 76 -0.64 32.74 14.22
C MET A 76 -1.30 34.11 13.95
N ARG A 77 -2.63 34.23 14.01
CA ARG A 77 -3.36 35.50 13.84
C ARG A 77 -3.95 36.07 15.14
N ARG A 78 -3.40 35.75 16.32
CA ARG A 78 -3.85 36.33 17.61
C ARG A 78 -2.79 37.14 18.37
N HIS A 79 -1.62 37.42 17.77
CA HIS A 79 -0.57 38.23 18.41
C HIS A 79 -0.07 39.38 17.53
N GLN A 80 -0.98 40.14 16.94
CA GLN A 80 -0.70 41.50 16.47
C GLN A 80 -1.88 42.40 16.81
N LYS A 81 -1.91 42.89 18.04
CA LYS A 81 -2.55 44.13 18.46
C LYS A 81 -1.72 44.70 19.60
#